data_AF-E8ZIP9-F1
#
_entry.id   AF-E8ZIP9-F1
#
_cell.length_a   1.000
_cell.length_b   1.000
_cell.length_c   1.000
_cell.angle_alpha   90.00
_cell.angle_beta   90.00
_cell.angle_gamma   90.00
#
_symmetry.space_group_name_H-M   'P 1'
#
loop_
_entity.id
_entity.type
_entity.pdbx_description
1 polymer ?
#
loop_
_entity_poly.entity_id
_entity_poly.type
_entity_poly.pdbx_seq_one_letter_code
_entity_poly.pdbx_strand_id
1 'polypeptide(L)'
;MKEGCKAIYASSVEDSEYKDDFKTYCSRTNEDASSSKEWNGEDTTSTSNNKWDAPLTSLKSHGESSGTLPSALETLKKEIQGKGSFEKTHRDTLKSWCDGVKKEIFMGSDSLEFRHQELYCKVK
;
A
#
# COMPACT_ATOMS: atom_id res chain seq x y z
N MET A 1 8.54 -22.50 16.53
CA MET A 1 7.47 -22.38 15.51
C MET A 1 8.00 -21.59 14.31
N LYS A 2 9.01 -22.12 13.58
CA LYS A 2 9.72 -21.41 12.49
C LYS A 2 9.97 -22.25 11.22
N GLU A 3 9.46 -23.48 11.13
CA GLU A 3 9.71 -24.38 9.98
C GLU A 3 8.48 -24.54 9.07
N GLY A 4 7.25 -24.49 9.60
CA GLY A 4 6.03 -24.75 8.82
C GLY A 4 5.72 -23.71 7.73
N CYS A 5 6.00 -22.42 7.98
CA CYS A 5 5.72 -21.38 6.98
C CYS A 5 6.70 -21.42 5.80
N LYS A 6 7.97 -21.82 6.03
CA LYS A 6 9.01 -21.83 4.99
C LYS A 6 8.74 -22.86 3.90
N ALA A 7 8.18 -24.02 4.27
CA ALA A 7 7.82 -25.06 3.31
C ALA A 7 6.69 -24.62 2.36
N ILE A 8 5.82 -23.72 2.82
CA ILE A 8 4.67 -23.24 2.04
C ILE A 8 5.08 -22.07 1.13
N TYR A 9 6.01 -21.20 1.55
CA TYR A 9 6.62 -20.21 0.67
C TYR A 9 7.33 -20.83 -0.56
N ALA A 10 7.78 -22.09 -0.47
CA ALA A 10 8.39 -22.81 -1.58
C ALA A 10 7.36 -23.42 -2.57
N SER A 11 6.08 -23.51 -2.19
CA SER A 11 5.02 -24.06 -3.04
C SER A 11 4.11 -22.93 -3.52
N SER A 12 4.47 -22.26 -4.62
CA SER A 12 3.58 -21.47 -5.51
C SER A 12 2.25 -20.99 -4.90
N VAL A 13 2.30 -20.23 -3.80
CA VAL A 13 1.10 -19.77 -3.06
C VAL A 13 0.34 -18.71 -3.84
N GLU A 14 0.96 -18.14 -4.87
CA GLU A 14 0.33 -17.13 -5.71
C GLU A 14 -0.92 -17.64 -6.44
N ASP A 15 -1.04 -18.96 -6.64
CA ASP A 15 -2.14 -19.63 -7.36
C ASP A 15 -2.96 -20.64 -6.51
N SER A 16 -2.80 -20.67 -5.18
CA SER A 16 -3.52 -21.66 -4.36
C SER A 16 -4.86 -21.13 -3.83
N GLU A 17 -5.87 -22.00 -3.80
CA GLU A 17 -7.19 -21.75 -3.18
C GLU A 17 -7.09 -21.45 -1.67
N TYR A 18 -5.94 -21.72 -1.06
CA TYR A 18 -5.67 -21.56 0.37
C TYR A 18 -4.99 -20.23 0.71
N LYS A 19 -4.79 -19.32 -0.24
CA LYS A 19 -4.13 -18.02 -0.01
C LYS A 19 -4.83 -17.19 1.07
N ASP A 20 -6.16 -17.16 1.07
CA ASP A 20 -6.95 -16.41 2.06
C ASP A 20 -6.98 -17.09 3.43
N ASP A 21 -6.98 -18.42 3.48
CA ASP A 21 -6.82 -19.18 4.72
C ASP A 21 -5.41 -18.98 5.31
N PHE A 22 -4.39 -18.88 4.46
CA PHE A 22 -3.01 -18.61 4.85
C PHE A 22 -2.83 -17.19 5.40
N LYS A 23 -3.48 -16.19 4.77
CA LYS A 23 -3.61 -14.83 5.30
C LYS A 23 -4.12 -14.85 6.74
N THR A 24 -5.20 -15.59 6.95
CA THR A 24 -5.95 -15.63 8.22
C THR A 24 -5.21 -16.37 9.34
N TYR A 25 -4.44 -17.43 9.03
CA TYR A 25 -3.92 -18.35 10.05
C TYR A 25 -2.46 -18.10 10.50
N CYS A 26 -1.59 -17.56 9.64
CA CYS A 26 -0.14 -17.54 9.92
C CYS A 26 0.63 -16.30 9.42
N SER A 27 -0.03 -15.33 8.78
CA SER A 27 0.70 -14.30 8.05
C SER A 27 0.90 -13.03 8.88
N ARG A 28 2.16 -12.67 9.12
CA ARG A 28 2.53 -11.29 9.47
C ARG A 28 2.03 -10.41 8.32
N THR A 29 1.14 -9.47 8.59
CA THR A 29 0.64 -8.55 7.56
C THR A 29 1.66 -7.47 7.24
N ASN A 30 1.45 -6.73 6.16
CA ASN A 30 2.26 -5.55 5.89
C ASN A 30 2.12 -4.48 6.99
N GLU A 31 0.97 -4.39 7.66
CA GLU A 31 0.77 -3.55 8.85
C GLU A 31 1.68 -4.00 10.01
N ASP A 32 1.72 -5.31 10.30
CA ASP A 32 2.59 -5.87 11.35
C ASP A 32 4.09 -5.75 11.02
N ALA A 33 4.42 -5.68 9.73
CA ALA A 33 5.78 -5.55 9.25
C ALA A 33 6.27 -4.10 9.12
N SER A 34 5.35 -3.14 9.08
CA SER A 34 5.67 -1.74 8.90
C SER A 34 6.54 -1.19 10.02
N SER A 35 7.48 -0.31 9.65
CA SER A 35 8.40 0.35 10.58
C SER A 35 7.71 1.36 11.52
N SER A 36 6.55 1.88 11.11
CA SER A 36 5.76 2.86 11.87
C SER A 36 4.30 2.45 11.86
N LYS A 37 3.61 2.68 12.98
CA LYS A 37 2.17 2.44 13.12
C LYS A 37 1.31 3.66 12.79
N GLU A 38 1.92 4.75 12.31
CA GLU A 38 1.25 6.00 11.99
C GLU A 38 0.62 5.96 10.60
N TRP A 39 -0.31 5.04 10.40
CA TRP A 39 -1.11 4.96 9.19
C TRP A 39 -1.99 6.19 9.04
N ASN A 40 -2.07 6.72 7.83
CA ASN A 40 -3.01 7.78 7.53
C ASN A 40 -4.43 7.20 7.52
N GLY A 41 -5.20 7.52 8.56
CA GLY A 41 -6.61 7.15 8.71
C GLY A 41 -7.57 8.31 8.47
N GLU A 42 -7.08 9.45 7.99
CA GLU A 42 -7.87 10.67 7.82
C GLU A 42 -9.05 10.43 6.87
N ASP A 43 -10.18 11.05 7.17
CA ASP A 43 -11.33 11.06 6.28
C ASP A 43 -11.04 11.88 5.01
N THR A 44 -11.60 11.48 3.88
CA THR A 44 -11.27 12.05 2.57
C THR A 44 -12.18 13.22 2.17
N THR A 45 -13.25 13.49 2.95
CA THR A 45 -14.25 14.52 2.63
C THR A 45 -13.72 15.94 2.83
N SER A 46 -12.74 16.14 3.71
CA SER A 46 -12.15 17.47 3.91
C SER A 46 -11.49 17.97 2.62
N THR A 47 -11.85 19.19 2.23
CA THR A 47 -11.31 19.89 1.04
C THR A 47 -10.15 20.81 1.37
N SER A 48 -9.83 21.00 2.66
CA SER A 48 -8.73 21.85 3.12
C SER A 48 -7.83 21.09 4.08
N ASN A 49 -6.50 21.20 3.88
CA ASN A 49 -5.48 20.55 4.72
C ASN A 49 -5.70 19.04 4.93
N ASN A 50 -6.18 18.34 3.89
CA ASN A 50 -6.39 16.91 4.01
C ASN A 50 -5.04 16.18 4.02
N LYS A 51 -4.82 15.30 5.00
CA LYS A 51 -3.54 14.59 5.15
C LYS A 51 -3.19 13.67 3.97
N TRP A 52 -4.16 13.31 3.14
CA TRP A 52 -3.92 12.56 1.91
C TRP A 52 -3.31 13.40 0.79
N ASP A 53 -3.35 14.73 0.87
CA ASP A 53 -2.85 15.59 -0.19
C ASP A 53 -1.32 15.51 -0.30
N ALA A 54 -0.58 15.46 0.81
CA ALA A 54 0.88 15.33 0.77
C ALA A 54 1.38 13.99 0.18
N PRO A 55 0.80 12.82 0.53
CA PRO A 55 1.03 11.56 -0.17
C PRO A 55 0.69 11.62 -1.67
N LEU A 56 -0.42 12.25 -2.05
CA LEU A 56 -0.79 12.40 -3.47
C LEU A 56 0.20 13.30 -4.22
N THR A 57 0.69 14.39 -3.61
CA THR A 57 1.78 15.21 -4.17
C THR A 57 3.06 14.40 -4.35
N SER A 58 3.38 13.54 -3.37
CA SER A 58 4.54 12.66 -3.44
C SER A 58 4.40 11.63 -4.56
N LEU A 59 3.23 10.98 -4.67
CA LEU A 59 2.92 10.02 -5.73
C LEU A 59 2.95 10.66 -7.12
N LYS A 60 2.38 11.86 -7.26
CA LYS A 60 2.44 12.65 -8.49
C LYS A 60 3.88 12.90 -8.95
N SER A 61 4.78 13.13 -7.99
CA SER A 61 6.20 13.39 -8.21
C SER A 61 7.07 12.13 -8.27
N HIS A 62 6.48 10.93 -8.20
CA HIS A 62 7.23 9.67 -8.20
C HIS A 62 8.02 9.50 -9.49
N GLY A 63 9.34 9.39 -9.40
CA GLY A 63 10.25 9.18 -10.54
C GLY A 63 10.73 7.74 -10.67
N GLU A 64 11.43 7.44 -11.75
CA GLU A 64 12.03 6.11 -11.99
C GLU A 64 13.01 5.69 -10.88
N SER A 65 13.72 6.66 -10.28
CA SER A 65 14.62 6.43 -9.15
C SER A 65 13.92 5.91 -7.89
N SER A 66 12.60 6.09 -7.78
CA SER A 66 11.79 5.60 -6.66
C SER A 66 11.24 4.18 -6.91
N GLY A 67 11.60 3.56 -8.04
CA GLY A 67 11.18 2.21 -8.43
C GLY A 67 9.87 2.18 -9.22
N THR A 68 9.48 0.98 -9.67
CA THR A 68 8.21 0.77 -10.37
C THR A 68 7.03 0.91 -9.42
N LEU A 69 5.94 1.53 -9.87
CA LEU A 69 4.70 1.64 -9.10
C LEU A 69 3.84 0.38 -9.27
N PRO A 70 3.10 -0.06 -8.24
CA PRO A 70 1.95 -0.92 -8.41
C PRO A 70 0.96 -0.32 -9.42
N SER A 71 0.31 -1.15 -10.23
CA SER A 71 -0.60 -0.71 -11.31
C SER A 71 -1.67 0.28 -10.84
N ALA A 72 -2.27 0.04 -9.67
CA ALA A 72 -3.25 0.94 -9.07
C ALA A 72 -2.69 2.35 -8.79
N LEU A 73 -1.46 2.43 -8.27
CA LEU A 73 -0.79 3.71 -7.99
C LEU A 73 -0.28 4.37 -9.27
N GLU A 74 0.11 3.59 -10.28
CA GLU A 74 0.47 4.13 -11.59
C GLU A 74 -0.72 4.79 -12.28
N THR A 75 -1.89 4.15 -12.24
CA THR A 75 -3.14 4.73 -12.75
C THR A 75 -3.49 6.00 -11.99
N LEU A 76 -3.48 5.97 -10.65
CA LEU A 76 -3.76 7.16 -9.85
C LEU A 76 -2.78 8.30 -10.13
N LYS A 77 -1.48 8.00 -10.27
CA LYS A 77 -0.46 8.99 -10.66
C LYS A 77 -0.80 9.66 -11.99
N LYS A 78 -1.21 8.88 -13.00
CA LYS A 78 -1.61 9.40 -14.32
C LYS A 78 -2.84 10.31 -14.21
N GLU A 79 -3.84 9.94 -13.41
CA GLU A 79 -5.06 10.73 -13.20
C GLU A 79 -4.81 12.08 -12.52
N ILE A 80 -3.88 12.11 -11.56
CA ILE A 80 -3.53 13.34 -10.83
C ILE A 80 -2.44 14.17 -11.52
N GLN A 81 -1.91 13.69 -12.64
CA GLN A 81 -0.84 14.38 -13.35
C GLN A 81 -1.34 15.72 -13.88
N GLY A 82 -0.55 16.78 -13.67
CA GLY A 82 -0.93 18.15 -14.06
C GLY A 82 -2.02 18.81 -13.19
N LYS A 83 -2.68 18.12 -12.25
CA LYS A 83 -3.68 18.73 -11.35
C LYS A 83 -3.05 19.64 -10.29
N GLY A 84 -3.62 20.82 -10.07
CA GLY A 84 -3.17 21.77 -9.03
C GLY A 84 -3.69 21.45 -7.62
N SER A 85 -4.77 20.67 -7.53
CA SER A 85 -5.38 20.22 -6.29
C SER A 85 -5.97 18.82 -6.46
N PHE A 86 -6.24 18.13 -5.36
CA PHE A 86 -6.81 16.79 -5.38
C PHE A 86 -8.28 16.80 -4.97
N GLU A 87 -9.11 16.12 -5.77
CA GLU A 87 -10.50 15.82 -5.46
C GLU A 87 -10.62 14.64 -4.47
N LYS A 88 -11.79 14.52 -3.83
CA LYS A 88 -12.09 13.44 -2.88
C LYS A 88 -11.83 12.05 -3.48
N THR A 89 -12.18 11.85 -4.75
CA THR A 89 -11.99 10.58 -5.47
C THR A 89 -10.53 10.13 -5.48
N HIS A 90 -9.57 11.02 -5.70
CA HIS A 90 -8.14 10.66 -5.65
C HIS A 90 -7.70 10.25 -4.24
N ARG A 91 -8.20 10.95 -3.21
CA ARG A 91 -7.96 10.60 -1.80
C ARG A 91 -8.58 9.26 -1.44
N ASP A 92 -9.81 9.00 -1.89
CA ASP A 92 -10.50 7.72 -1.72
C ASP A 92 -9.72 6.58 -2.38
N THR A 93 -9.22 6.78 -3.59
CA THR A 93 -8.43 5.78 -4.32
C THR A 93 -7.15 5.43 -3.56
N LEU A 94 -6.38 6.44 -3.13
CA LEU A 94 -5.15 6.18 -2.36
C LEU A 94 -5.45 5.52 -1.01
N LYS A 95 -6.44 6.04 -0.28
CA LYS A 95 -6.86 5.48 1.01
C LYS A 95 -7.30 4.03 0.87
N SER A 96 -8.11 3.71 -0.13
CA SER A 96 -8.60 2.35 -0.37
C SER A 96 -7.47 1.40 -0.72
N TRP A 97 -6.49 1.85 -1.51
CA TRP A 97 -5.28 1.07 -1.78
C TRP A 97 -4.49 0.81 -0.49
N CYS A 98 -4.29 1.83 0.35
CA CYS A 98 -3.62 1.71 1.63
C CYS A 98 -4.34 0.78 2.62
N ASP A 99 -5.66 0.86 2.70
CA ASP A 99 -6.47 0.01 3.57
C ASP A 99 -6.50 -1.46 3.12
N GLY A 100 -6.34 -1.71 1.82
CA GLY A 100 -6.16 -3.05 1.27
C GLY A 100 -4.77 -3.58 1.54
N VAL A 101 -3.73 -2.85 1.10
CA VAL A 101 -2.34 -3.32 1.12
C VAL A 101 -1.83 -3.61 2.53
N LYS A 102 -2.27 -2.86 3.54
CA LYS A 102 -1.86 -3.08 4.93
C LYS A 102 -2.28 -4.44 5.47
N LYS A 103 -3.38 -5.00 4.95
CA LYS A 103 -3.94 -6.30 5.34
C LYS A 103 -3.36 -7.48 4.55
N GLU A 104 -2.61 -7.19 3.48
CA GLU A 104 -1.96 -8.22 2.68
C GLU A 104 -0.79 -8.87 3.45
N ILE A 105 -0.45 -10.10 3.06
CA ILE A 105 0.68 -10.84 3.63
C ILE A 105 1.97 -10.05 3.41
N PHE A 106 2.81 -9.99 4.44
CA PHE A 106 4.17 -9.48 4.29
C PHE A 106 5.03 -10.43 3.44
N MET A 107 5.24 -10.03 2.18
CA MET A 107 6.07 -10.75 1.20
C MET A 107 7.55 -10.35 1.26
N GLY A 108 7.96 -9.52 2.23
CA GLY A 108 9.31 -9.01 2.37
C GLY A 108 9.40 -7.50 2.12
N SER A 109 10.46 -6.87 2.62
CA SER A 109 10.63 -5.41 2.55
C SER A 109 10.85 -4.88 1.14
N ASP A 110 11.28 -5.74 0.22
CA ASP A 110 11.53 -5.38 -1.17
C ASP A 110 10.30 -5.54 -2.06
N SER A 111 9.21 -6.14 -1.54
CA SER A 111 7.97 -6.28 -2.29
C SER A 111 7.45 -4.92 -2.72
N LEU A 112 6.80 -4.90 -3.88
CA LEU A 112 6.34 -3.66 -4.51
C LEU A 112 5.35 -2.94 -3.59
N GLU A 113 4.38 -3.70 -3.09
CA GLU A 113 3.33 -3.31 -2.16
C GLU A 113 3.92 -2.74 -0.87
N PHE A 114 4.86 -3.47 -0.25
CA PHE A 114 5.43 -3.05 1.02
C PHE A 114 6.23 -1.76 0.87
N ARG A 115 7.11 -1.65 -0.13
CA ARG A 115 7.87 -0.41 -0.34
C ARG A 115 6.97 0.80 -0.55
N HIS A 116 5.87 0.62 -1.28
CA HIS A 116 5.00 1.73 -1.64
C HIS A 116 4.03 2.12 -0.52
N GLN A 117 3.60 1.21 0.35
CA GLN A 117 2.83 1.59 1.54
C GLN A 117 3.68 2.45 2.49
N GLU A 118 4.98 2.16 2.59
CA GLU A 118 5.90 2.91 3.45
C GLU A 118 6.05 4.35 2.94
N LEU A 119 5.91 4.57 1.64
CA LEU A 119 6.01 5.89 1.01
C LEU A 119 4.71 6.70 1.09
N TYR A 120 3.55 6.05 0.96
CA TYR A 120 2.30 6.74 0.63
C TYR A 120 1.14 6.54 1.62
N CYS A 121 1.24 5.59 2.54
CA CYS A 121 0.12 5.26 3.44
C CYS A 121 0.26 5.79 4.85
N LYS A 122 1.35 6.51 5.14
CA LYS A 122 1.68 6.99 6.48
C LYS A 122 1.46 8.48 6.61
N VAL A 123 1.15 8.91 7.84
CA VAL A 123 1.18 10.33 8.21
C VAL A 123 2.64 10.77 8.21
N LYS A 124 2.94 11.90 7.57
CA LYS A 124 4.25 12.54 7.60
C LYS A 124 4.21 13.76 8.51
#